data_AF-A0ABD0V1K7-F1
#
_entry.id   AF-A0ABD0V1K7-F1
#
_cell.length_a   1.000
_cell.length_b   1.000
_cell.length_c   1.000
_cell.angle_alpha   90.00
_cell.angle_beta   90.00
_cell.angle_gamma   90.00
#
_symmetry.space_group_name_H-M   'P 1'
#
loop_
_entity.id
_entity.type
_entity.pdbx_description
1 polymer ?
#
loop_
_entity_poly.entity_id
_entity_poly.type
_entity_poly.pdbx_seq_one_letter_code
_entity_poly.pdbx_strand_id
1 'polypeptide(L)'
;MSITGDPVWAGKKPSKRLGGMAEALSIASDLGFSIPPVEEELKSSSSSSGDKSDELIRVLRELTVVQRSIANLQVELQGRKDDKNVAHLTHVSEMEKKCESLARITAILKGVIQNKDRIIARLQQPYSLDCIPVEAEYQKQFSELLLKAASDYGALTASVADFQWSQNFREAPSVWGEMLRPIPVALASCTRFFEAMSAMRESFVTLQNHRVGPSSIPMTPSNSSNDDSKYYTP
;
A
#
# COMPACT_ATOMS: atom_id res chain seq x y z
N MET A 1 17.41 -7.21 71.35
CA MET A 1 17.50 -6.26 72.49
C MET A 1 17.00 -4.92 71.97
N SER A 2 16.03 -4.20 72.50
CA SER A 2 15.09 -4.27 73.64
C SER A 2 14.06 -3.13 73.34
N ILE A 3 12.74 -3.33 73.50
CA ILE A 3 11.90 -2.76 74.60
C ILE A 3 11.88 -1.21 74.53
N THR A 4 10.81 -0.44 74.31
CA THR A 4 9.39 -0.34 74.79
C THR A 4 8.79 0.91 74.10
N GLY A 5 7.48 1.17 74.00
CA GLY A 5 6.32 0.61 74.68
C GLY A 5 5.00 1.20 74.15
N ASP A 6 3.92 0.61 74.63
CA ASP A 6 2.52 0.90 74.32
C ASP A 6 2.08 2.34 74.66
N PRO A 7 0.92 2.75 74.13
CA PRO A 7 -0.18 2.88 75.08
C PRO A 7 -1.44 2.09 74.67
N VAL A 8 -1.88 1.32 75.65
CA VAL A 8 -3.20 0.72 75.82
C VAL A 8 -4.31 1.73 75.51
N TRP A 9 -5.18 1.41 74.55
CA TRP A 9 -6.57 1.87 74.56
C TRP A 9 -7.51 0.71 74.28
N ALA A 10 -8.02 0.19 75.41
CA ALA A 10 -9.34 -0.36 75.65
C ALA A 10 -10.04 -1.05 74.46
N GLY A 11 -10.11 -2.37 74.55
CA GLY A 11 -11.01 -3.17 73.73
C GLY A 11 -12.45 -2.68 73.85
N LYS A 12 -13.01 -2.20 72.74
CA LYS A 12 -14.46 -2.20 72.52
C LYS A 12 -14.80 -3.49 71.77
N LYS A 13 -15.62 -4.32 72.43
CA LYS A 13 -16.28 -5.51 71.89
C LYS A 13 -16.86 -5.20 70.49
N PRO A 14 -16.96 -6.16 69.55
CA PRO A 14 -17.67 -5.95 68.31
C PRO A 14 -19.13 -5.63 68.65
N SER A 15 -19.50 -4.36 68.57
CA SER A 15 -20.88 -3.91 68.74
C SER A 15 -21.70 -4.56 67.63
N LYS A 16 -22.67 -5.39 68.03
CA LYS A 16 -23.72 -5.90 67.15
C LYS A 16 -24.20 -4.75 66.26
N ARG A 17 -24.29 -4.98 64.94
CA ARG A 17 -24.85 -4.01 63.96
C ARG A 17 -26.17 -3.45 64.50
N LEU A 18 -26.13 -2.25 65.05
CA LEU A 18 -27.30 -1.50 65.47
C LEU A 18 -27.84 -0.81 64.22
N GLY A 19 -28.58 -1.53 63.39
CA GLY A 19 -29.21 -0.91 62.22
C GLY A 19 -30.19 0.18 62.64
N GLY A 20 -30.04 1.40 62.10
CA GLY A 20 -30.98 2.51 62.25
C GLY A 20 -30.41 3.70 63.04
N MET A 21 -31.29 4.51 63.63
CA MET A 21 -30.95 5.78 64.29
C MET A 21 -29.98 5.62 65.47
N ALA A 22 -29.93 4.44 66.09
CA ALA A 22 -28.98 4.14 67.16
C ALA A 22 -27.51 4.18 66.71
N GLU A 23 -27.20 3.78 65.47
CA GLU A 23 -25.84 3.90 64.92
C GLU A 23 -25.49 5.35 64.61
N ALA A 24 -26.44 6.12 64.05
CA ALA A 24 -26.24 7.55 63.81
C ALA A 24 -26.01 8.34 65.11
N LEU A 25 -26.76 8.02 66.18
CA LEU A 25 -26.57 8.62 67.51
C LEU A 25 -25.24 8.18 68.15
N SER A 26 -24.85 6.91 67.97
CA SER A 26 -23.56 6.42 68.48
C SER A 26 -22.38 7.12 67.77
N ILE A 27 -22.46 7.34 66.46
CA ILE A 27 -21.44 8.08 65.69
C ILE A 27 -21.43 9.56 66.12
N ALA A 28 -22.58 10.19 66.31
CA ALA A 28 -22.66 11.58 66.77
C ALA A 28 -22.03 11.75 68.16
N SER A 29 -22.24 10.79 69.07
CA SER A 29 -21.57 10.75 70.38
C SER A 29 -20.06 10.59 70.25
N ASP A 30 -19.58 9.70 69.37
CA ASP A 30 -18.14 9.49 69.14
C ASP A 30 -17.48 10.74 68.50
N LEU A 31 -18.25 11.56 67.77
CA LEU A 31 -17.82 12.85 67.22
C LEU A 31 -17.96 14.03 68.20
N GLY A 32 -18.39 13.78 69.45
CA GLY A 32 -18.46 14.78 70.51
C GLY A 32 -19.73 15.64 70.57
N PHE A 33 -20.79 15.26 69.83
CA PHE A 33 -22.08 15.95 69.92
C PHE A 33 -22.90 15.45 71.12
N SER A 34 -23.43 16.38 71.92
CA SER A 34 -24.26 16.07 73.09
C SER A 34 -25.67 15.65 72.66
N ILE A 35 -26.11 14.47 73.12
CA ILE A 35 -27.43 13.91 72.81
C ILE A 35 -28.40 14.27 73.94
N PRO A 36 -29.47 15.04 73.70
CA PRO A 36 -30.45 15.39 74.72
C PRO A 36 -31.25 14.14 75.17
N PRO A 37 -31.65 14.04 76.46
CA PRO A 37 -32.57 13.01 76.91
C PRO A 37 -33.95 13.23 76.27
N VAL A 38 -34.55 12.14 75.77
CA VAL A 38 -35.86 12.16 75.13
C VAL A 38 -36.94 12.40 76.18
N GLU A 39 -37.40 13.64 76.32
CA GLU A 39 -38.67 13.98 76.97
C GLU A 39 -39.77 14.15 75.93
N GLU A 40 -40.92 13.56 76.25
CA GLU A 40 -42.09 13.37 75.42
C GLU A 40 -42.94 14.66 75.38
N GLU A 41 -42.46 15.73 74.73
CA GLU A 41 -43.25 16.94 74.49
C GLU A 41 -43.86 16.95 73.07
N LEU A 42 -44.92 16.15 72.92
CA LEU A 42 -45.94 16.41 71.93
C LEU A 42 -46.70 17.69 72.32
N LYS A 43 -46.64 18.71 71.45
CA LYS A 43 -47.56 19.86 71.26
C LYS A 43 -46.98 21.23 71.60
N SER A 44 -46.30 21.85 70.62
CA SER A 44 -46.54 23.25 70.20
C SER A 44 -45.54 23.68 69.11
N SER A 45 -45.73 23.27 67.86
CA SER A 45 -45.12 23.88 66.65
C SER A 45 -45.72 23.30 65.35
N SER A 46 -47.03 23.05 65.32
CA SER A 46 -47.71 22.47 64.16
C SER A 46 -48.18 23.54 63.18
N SER A 47 -47.25 24.14 62.43
CA SER A 47 -47.59 24.84 61.16
C SER A 47 -46.41 25.17 60.22
N SER A 48 -45.14 24.82 60.52
CA SER A 48 -44.01 25.05 59.58
C SER A 48 -43.00 23.89 59.44
N SER A 49 -43.29 22.73 60.05
CA SER A 49 -42.37 21.58 60.03
C SER A 49 -42.51 20.66 58.81
N GLY A 50 -43.66 20.67 58.12
CA GLY A 50 -43.93 19.81 56.97
C GLY A 50 -43.06 20.16 55.75
N ASP A 51 -42.94 21.46 55.45
CA ASP A 51 -42.12 21.93 54.31
C ASP A 51 -40.64 21.58 54.47
N LYS A 52 -40.10 21.63 55.69
CA LYS A 52 -38.69 21.28 55.96
C LYS A 52 -38.44 19.77 55.86
N SER A 53 -39.39 18.94 56.29
CA SER A 53 -39.27 17.48 56.13
C SER A 53 -39.40 17.06 54.66
N ASP A 54 -40.30 17.70 53.91
CA ASP A 54 -40.49 17.42 52.49
C ASP A 54 -39.29 17.88 51.66
N GLU A 55 -38.70 19.02 52.01
CA GLU A 55 -37.44 19.52 51.44
C GLU A 55 -36.29 18.53 51.70
N LEU A 56 -36.14 18.04 52.93
CA LEU A 56 -35.11 17.05 53.27
C LEU A 56 -35.31 15.75 52.48
N ILE A 57 -36.55 15.25 52.37
CA ILE A 57 -36.86 14.06 51.58
C ILE A 57 -36.51 14.28 50.10
N ARG A 58 -36.78 15.47 49.55
CA ARG A 58 -36.40 15.84 48.18
C ARG A 58 -34.88 15.80 48.01
N VAL A 59 -34.12 16.46 48.88
CA VAL A 59 -32.65 16.47 48.84
C VAL A 59 -32.07 15.07 48.98
N LEU A 60 -32.61 14.22 49.84
CA LEU A 60 -32.16 12.83 49.98
C LEU A 60 -32.41 11.99 48.72
N ARG A 61 -33.55 12.21 48.04
CA ARG A 61 -33.84 11.57 46.75
C ARG A 61 -32.87 12.05 45.67
N GLU A 62 -32.62 13.35 45.59
CA GLU A 62 -31.64 13.93 44.66
C GLU A 62 -30.23 13.40 44.93
N LEU A 63 -29.80 13.37 46.19
CA LEU A 63 -28.52 12.78 46.60
C LEU A 63 -28.42 11.30 46.19
N THR A 64 -29.51 10.53 46.36
CA THR A 64 -29.56 9.12 45.93
C THR A 64 -29.43 8.99 44.41
N VAL A 65 -30.05 9.90 43.64
CA VAL A 65 -29.93 9.93 42.18
C VAL A 65 -28.50 10.27 41.77
N VAL A 66 -27.88 11.27 42.40
CA VAL A 66 -26.49 11.66 42.15
C VAL A 66 -25.54 10.53 42.52
N GLN A 67 -25.73 9.87 43.66
CA GLN A 67 -24.90 8.74 44.09
C GLN A 67 -24.97 7.56 43.11
N ARG A 68 -26.16 7.28 42.56
CA ARG A 68 -26.33 6.28 41.49
C ARG A 68 -25.62 6.70 40.20
N SER A 69 -25.72 7.98 39.83
CA SER A 69 -25.04 8.53 38.65
C SER A 69 -23.51 8.41 38.78
N ILE A 70 -22.96 8.73 39.96
CA ILE A 70 -21.52 8.58 40.25
C ILE A 70 -21.08 7.12 40.11
N ALA A 71 -21.85 6.17 40.65
CA ALA A 71 -21.54 4.75 40.52
C ALA A 71 -21.54 4.29 39.05
N ASN A 72 -22.51 4.74 38.24
CA ASN A 72 -22.56 4.43 36.81
C ASN A 72 -21.34 4.98 36.07
N LEU A 73 -20.98 6.25 36.33
CA LEU A 73 -19.80 6.88 35.73
C LEU A 73 -18.49 6.18 36.13
N GLN A 74 -18.39 5.72 37.38
CA GLN A 74 -17.23 4.95 37.83
C GLN A 74 -17.07 3.63 37.06
N VAL A 75 -18.18 2.91 36.86
CA VAL A 75 -18.17 1.67 36.06
C VAL A 75 -17.79 1.96 34.61
N GLU A 76 -18.33 3.01 34.01
CA GLU A 76 -18.04 3.38 32.62
C GLU A 76 -16.57 3.81 32.43
N LEU A 77 -16.03 4.61 33.36
CA LEU A 77 -14.61 5.00 33.35
C LEU A 77 -13.70 3.79 33.53
N GLN A 78 -14.04 2.88 34.44
CA GLN A 78 -13.28 1.66 34.65
C GLN A 78 -13.33 0.77 33.40
N GLY A 79 -14.50 0.61 32.77
CA GLY A 79 -14.65 -0.11 31.52
C GLY A 79 -13.82 0.47 30.38
N ARG A 80 -13.79 1.79 30.22
CA ARG A 80 -12.93 2.45 29.20
C ARG A 80 -11.44 2.30 29.51
N LYS A 81 -11.05 2.35 30.79
CA LYS A 81 -9.67 2.14 31.21
C LYS A 81 -9.22 0.71 30.89
N ASP A 82 -10.06 -0.27 31.19
CA ASP A 82 -9.76 -1.68 30.93
C ASP A 82 -9.74 -1.98 29.43
N ASP A 83 -10.69 -1.46 28.65
CA ASP A 83 -10.69 -1.57 27.19
C ASP A 83 -9.40 -0.99 26.59
N LYS A 84 -8.98 0.22 27.00
CA LYS A 84 -7.72 0.81 26.55
C LYS A 84 -6.50 -0.07 26.89
N ASN A 85 -6.49 -0.70 28.06
CA ASN A 85 -5.38 -1.57 28.47
C ASN A 85 -5.29 -2.83 27.60
N VAL A 86 -6.42 -3.39 27.16
CA VAL A 86 -6.45 -4.62 26.34
C VAL A 86 -6.60 -4.37 24.84
N ALA A 87 -6.82 -3.12 24.43
CA ALA A 87 -7.19 -2.77 23.05
C ALA A 87 -6.20 -3.29 22.01
N HIS A 88 -4.90 -3.25 22.32
CA HIS A 88 -3.82 -3.74 21.46
C HIS A 88 -3.85 -5.26 21.17
N LEU A 89 -4.72 -6.01 21.86
CA LEU A 89 -4.96 -7.44 21.70
C LEU A 89 -6.41 -7.75 21.31
N THR A 90 -7.38 -6.92 21.70
CA THR A 90 -8.81 -7.16 21.47
C THR A 90 -9.34 -6.44 20.23
N HIS A 91 -8.79 -5.29 19.87
CA HIS A 91 -9.27 -4.54 18.70
C HIS A 91 -8.71 -5.16 17.42
N VAL A 92 -9.62 -5.54 16.53
CA VAL A 92 -9.28 -6.17 15.24
C VAL A 92 -8.33 -5.28 14.43
N SER A 93 -8.52 -3.97 14.43
CA SER A 93 -7.65 -3.03 13.70
C SER A 93 -6.20 -3.03 14.20
N GLU A 94 -5.96 -3.20 15.51
CA GLU A 94 -4.60 -3.29 16.05
C GLU A 94 -3.96 -4.65 15.70
N MET A 95 -4.75 -5.72 15.68
CA MET A 95 -4.28 -7.04 15.24
C MET A 95 -3.96 -7.05 13.75
N GLU A 96 -4.80 -6.42 12.93
CA GLU A 96 -4.61 -6.28 11.49
C GLU A 96 -3.31 -5.53 11.16
N LYS A 97 -3.06 -4.38 11.80
CA LYS A 97 -1.77 -3.66 11.68
C LYS A 97 -0.57 -4.55 12.01
N LYS A 98 -0.67 -5.39 13.04
CA LYS A 98 0.40 -6.34 13.40
C LYS A 98 0.57 -7.42 12.34
N CYS A 99 -0.51 -7.98 11.81
CA CYS A 99 -0.49 -8.93 10.69
C CYS A 99 0.17 -8.32 9.45
N GLU A 100 -0.18 -7.09 9.08
CA GLU A 100 0.44 -6.37 7.96
C GLU A 100 1.93 -6.14 8.17
N SER A 101 2.33 -5.75 9.38
CA SER A 101 3.74 -5.56 9.73
C SER A 101 4.53 -6.86 9.63
N LEU A 102 3.99 -7.96 10.18
CA LEU A 102 4.59 -9.29 10.08
C LEU A 102 4.66 -9.77 8.62
N ALA A 103 3.62 -9.55 7.84
CA ALA A 103 3.60 -9.90 6.41
C ALA A 103 4.68 -9.13 5.64
N ARG A 104 4.84 -7.83 5.91
CA ARG A 104 5.90 -7.00 5.32
C ARG A 104 7.29 -7.52 5.68
N ILE A 105 7.55 -7.78 6.96
CA ILE A 105 8.85 -8.31 7.43
C ILE A 105 9.12 -9.68 6.79
N THR A 106 8.10 -10.54 6.72
CA THR A 106 8.21 -11.87 6.08
C THR A 106 8.56 -11.76 4.60
N ALA A 107 7.94 -10.82 3.87
CA ALA A 107 8.24 -10.58 2.47
C ALA A 107 9.68 -10.12 2.26
N ILE A 108 10.16 -9.18 3.09
CA ILE A 108 11.56 -8.72 3.07
C ILE A 108 12.51 -9.88 3.33
N LEU A 109 12.27 -10.66 4.38
CA LEU A 109 13.14 -11.78 4.75
C LEU A 109 13.19 -12.86 3.65
N LYS A 110 12.04 -13.17 3.04
CA LYS A 110 11.98 -14.07 1.88
C LYS A 110 12.82 -13.56 0.72
N GLY A 111 12.76 -12.26 0.43
CA GLY A 111 13.60 -11.61 -0.59
C GLY A 111 15.09 -11.75 -0.30
N VAL A 112 15.52 -11.56 0.95
CA VAL A 112 16.92 -11.73 1.37
C VAL A 112 17.38 -13.17 1.19
N ILE A 113 16.58 -14.15 1.61
CA ILE A 113 16.90 -15.57 1.47
C ILE A 113 17.04 -15.95 0.00
N GLN A 114 16.07 -15.59 -0.84
CA GLN A 114 16.10 -15.87 -2.28
C GLN A 114 17.32 -15.24 -2.95
N ASN A 115 17.69 -14.01 -2.57
CA ASN A 115 18.88 -13.35 -3.11
C ASN A 115 20.17 -14.08 -2.69
N LYS A 116 20.25 -14.52 -1.43
CA LYS A 116 21.38 -15.31 -0.93
C LYS A 116 21.51 -16.63 -1.69
N ASP A 117 20.42 -17.37 -1.85
CA ASP A 117 20.42 -18.66 -2.55
C ASP A 117 20.81 -18.49 -4.02
N ARG A 118 20.36 -17.41 -4.67
CA ARG A 118 20.79 -17.03 -6.03
C ARG A 118 22.29 -16.80 -6.10
N ILE A 119 22.87 -16.06 -5.15
CA ILE A 119 24.33 -15.80 -5.10
C ILE A 119 25.09 -17.10 -4.86
N ILE A 120 24.65 -17.91 -3.90
CA ILE A 120 25.26 -19.22 -3.60
C ILE A 120 25.24 -20.10 -4.85
N ALA A 121 24.10 -20.21 -5.54
CA ALA A 121 23.99 -21.00 -6.76
C ALA A 121 24.96 -20.51 -7.85
N ARG A 122 25.12 -19.18 -8.00
CA ARG A 122 26.10 -18.60 -8.94
C ARG A 122 27.54 -18.89 -8.55
N LEU A 123 27.87 -18.88 -7.27
CA LEU A 123 29.23 -19.16 -6.78
C LEU A 123 29.56 -20.66 -6.81
N GLN A 124 28.57 -21.54 -6.65
CA GLN A 124 28.74 -22.98 -6.67
C GLN A 124 28.77 -23.58 -8.07
N GLN A 125 28.34 -22.83 -9.11
CA GLN A 125 28.47 -23.28 -10.48
C GLN A 125 29.95 -23.55 -10.79
N PRO A 126 30.32 -24.76 -11.25
CA PRO A 126 31.70 -25.08 -11.56
C PRO A 126 32.19 -24.13 -12.65
N TYR A 127 33.23 -23.37 -12.34
CA TYR A 127 33.84 -22.39 -13.24
C TYR A 127 34.23 -23.06 -14.55
N SER A 128 33.38 -22.93 -15.57
CA SER A 128 33.57 -23.49 -16.91
C SER A 128 33.88 -22.40 -17.94
N LEU A 129 34.08 -21.16 -17.48
CA LEU A 129 34.26 -19.98 -18.32
C LEU A 129 35.75 -19.64 -18.40
N ASP A 130 36.21 -19.26 -19.60
CA ASP A 130 37.45 -18.52 -19.81
C ASP A 130 37.36 -17.19 -19.05
N CYS A 131 37.71 -17.21 -17.77
CA CYS A 131 37.69 -16.05 -16.92
C CYS A 131 39.09 -15.44 -16.84
N ILE A 132 39.17 -14.13 -17.07
CA ILE A 132 40.36 -13.35 -16.78
C ILE A 132 40.31 -13.04 -15.27
N PRO A 133 41.25 -13.54 -14.45
CA PRO A 133 41.30 -13.16 -13.05
C PRO A 133 41.62 -11.67 -12.95
N VAL A 134 40.88 -10.96 -12.10
CA VAL A 134 41.06 -9.53 -11.85
C VAL A 134 41.14 -9.29 -10.35
N GLU A 135 42.25 -8.71 -9.92
CA GLU A 135 42.48 -8.34 -8.52
C GLU A 135 41.43 -7.33 -8.06
N ALA A 136 41.05 -7.41 -6.78
CA ALA A 136 39.96 -6.60 -6.22
C ALA A 136 40.16 -5.09 -6.42
N GLU A 137 41.42 -4.63 -6.41
CA GLU A 137 41.79 -3.23 -6.64
C GLU A 137 41.52 -2.74 -8.08
N TYR A 138 41.51 -3.64 -9.06
CA TYR A 138 41.31 -3.32 -10.47
C TYR A 138 39.90 -3.64 -10.99
N GLN A 139 39.06 -4.31 -10.19
CA GLN A 139 37.71 -4.72 -10.61
C GLN A 139 36.85 -3.56 -11.11
N LYS A 140 36.92 -2.39 -10.45
CA LYS A 140 36.17 -1.21 -10.88
C LYS A 140 36.59 -0.75 -12.27
N GLN A 141 37.88 -0.55 -12.47
CA GLN A 141 38.45 -0.09 -13.74
C GLN A 141 38.21 -1.11 -14.86
N PHE A 142 38.31 -2.40 -14.55
CA PHE A 142 38.01 -3.47 -15.49
C PHE A 142 36.53 -3.49 -15.89
N SER A 143 35.61 -3.28 -14.94
CA SER A 143 34.17 -3.21 -15.26
C SER A 143 33.81 -2.00 -16.13
N GLU A 144 34.45 -0.85 -15.89
CA GLU A 144 34.30 0.35 -16.71
C GLU A 144 34.87 0.13 -18.13
N LEU A 145 36.03 -0.52 -18.23
CA LEU A 145 36.63 -0.92 -19.50
C LEU A 145 35.73 -1.87 -20.28
N LEU A 146 35.14 -2.88 -19.63
CA LEU A 146 34.21 -3.81 -20.27
C LEU A 146 32.97 -3.09 -20.79
N LEU A 147 32.43 -2.13 -20.03
CA LEU A 147 31.25 -1.38 -20.46
C LEU A 147 31.56 -0.52 -21.70
N LYS A 148 32.73 0.12 -21.72
CA LYS A 148 33.20 0.90 -22.88
C LYS A 148 33.56 0.02 -24.08
N ALA A 149 34.21 -1.11 -23.84
CA ALA A 149 34.50 -2.07 -24.90
C ALA A 149 33.21 -2.65 -25.50
N ALA A 150 32.19 -2.91 -24.68
CA ALA A 150 30.90 -3.40 -25.16
C ALA A 150 30.16 -2.35 -26.00
N SER A 151 30.21 -1.06 -25.65
CA SER A 151 29.63 0.00 -26.47
C SER A 151 30.33 0.12 -27.82
N ASP A 152 31.65 -0.08 -27.84
CA ASP A 152 32.48 0.09 -29.03
C ASP A 152 32.58 -1.18 -29.88
N TYR A 153 32.20 -2.34 -29.33
CA TYR A 153 32.30 -3.65 -29.99
C TYR A 153 31.49 -3.73 -31.29
N GLY A 154 30.29 -3.13 -31.31
CA GLY A 154 29.45 -3.08 -32.51
C GLY A 154 30.11 -2.27 -33.63
N ALA A 155 30.64 -1.09 -33.29
CA ALA A 155 31.36 -0.23 -34.23
C ALA A 155 32.67 -0.87 -34.72
N LEU A 156 33.39 -1.54 -33.82
CA LEU A 156 34.61 -2.27 -34.15
C LEU A 156 34.33 -3.45 -35.09
N THR A 157 33.27 -4.22 -34.82
CA THR A 157 32.86 -5.36 -35.68
C THR A 157 32.47 -4.86 -37.07
N ALA A 158 31.69 -3.78 -37.16
CA ALA A 158 31.34 -3.15 -38.44
C ALA A 158 32.60 -2.67 -39.18
N SER A 159 33.51 -1.99 -38.49
CA SER A 159 34.78 -1.53 -39.08
C SER A 159 35.64 -2.68 -39.59
N VAL A 160 35.75 -3.79 -38.84
CA VAL A 160 36.48 -5.00 -39.27
C VAL A 160 35.82 -5.61 -40.50
N ALA A 161 34.49 -5.67 -40.55
CA ALA A 161 33.76 -6.13 -41.72
C ALA A 161 34.00 -5.22 -42.94
N ASP A 162 34.03 -3.89 -42.76
CA ASP A 162 34.34 -2.92 -43.81
C ASP A 162 35.80 -3.06 -44.30
N PHE A 163 36.75 -3.32 -43.40
CA PHE A 163 38.13 -3.64 -43.76
C PHE A 163 38.23 -4.94 -44.55
N GLN A 164 37.54 -6.00 -44.13
CA GLN A 164 37.49 -7.26 -44.88
C GLN A 164 36.83 -7.09 -46.25
N TRP A 165 35.75 -6.32 -46.31
CA TRP A 165 35.06 -5.98 -47.56
C TRP A 165 35.99 -5.21 -48.50
N SER A 166 36.68 -4.18 -48.01
CA SER A 166 37.63 -3.40 -48.83
C SER A 166 38.84 -4.22 -49.28
N GLN A 167 39.33 -5.16 -48.46
CA GLN A 167 40.43 -6.05 -48.85
C GLN A 167 40.08 -7.01 -49.99
N ASN A 168 38.79 -7.30 -50.22
CA ASN A 168 38.38 -8.11 -51.37
C ASN A 168 38.56 -7.39 -52.72
N PHE A 169 38.72 -6.06 -52.71
CA PHE A 169 39.01 -5.29 -53.92
C PHE A 169 40.52 -5.20 -54.12
N ARG A 170 40.99 -5.68 -55.28
CA ARG A 170 42.41 -5.62 -55.66
C ARG A 170 42.83 -4.25 -56.19
N GLU A 171 41.87 -3.39 -56.48
CA GLU A 171 42.05 -2.09 -57.10
C GLU A 171 42.11 -0.97 -56.06
N ALA A 172 42.90 0.07 -56.34
CA ALA A 172 43.05 1.20 -55.43
C ALA A 172 41.70 1.93 -55.24
N PRO A 173 41.41 2.46 -54.02
CA PRO A 173 40.16 3.17 -53.73
C PRO A 173 39.86 4.37 -54.65
N SER A 174 40.88 4.90 -55.34
CA SER A 174 40.72 5.95 -56.35
C SER A 174 39.85 5.54 -57.55
N VAL A 175 39.74 4.24 -57.85
CA VAL A 175 38.98 3.72 -59.01
C VAL A 175 37.51 3.45 -58.64
N TRP A 176 37.18 3.36 -57.36
CA TRP A 176 35.84 3.02 -56.89
C TRP A 176 34.79 4.06 -57.30
N GLY A 177 35.17 5.33 -57.39
CA GLY A 177 34.29 6.39 -57.86
C GLY A 177 33.80 6.17 -59.29
N GLU A 178 34.63 5.57 -60.16
CA GLU A 178 34.23 5.23 -61.53
C GLU A 178 33.40 3.96 -61.57
N MET A 179 33.78 2.95 -60.79
CA MET A 179 33.07 1.67 -60.69
C MET A 179 31.65 1.82 -60.11
N LEU A 180 31.46 2.72 -59.14
CA LEU A 180 30.16 2.98 -58.51
C LEU A 180 29.28 3.97 -59.27
N ARG A 181 29.86 4.75 -60.20
CA ARG A 181 29.16 5.75 -61.02
C ARG A 181 27.88 5.23 -61.71
N PRO A 182 27.82 3.97 -62.22
CA PRO A 182 26.62 3.45 -62.86
C PRO A 182 25.44 3.21 -61.90
N ILE A 183 25.68 3.01 -60.60
CA ILE A 183 24.63 2.65 -59.64
C ILE A 183 23.61 3.80 -59.45
N PRO A 184 24.03 5.05 -59.14
CA PRO A 184 23.08 6.17 -59.06
C PRO A 184 22.35 6.42 -60.39
N VAL A 185 23.01 6.20 -61.52
CA VAL A 185 22.41 6.37 -62.85
C VAL A 185 21.32 5.33 -63.09
N ALA A 186 21.58 4.06 -62.77
CA ALA A 186 20.60 2.99 -62.86
C ALA A 186 19.41 3.26 -61.92
N LEU A 187 19.68 3.68 -60.68
CA LEU A 187 18.63 3.96 -59.69
C LEU A 187 17.74 5.14 -60.13
N ALA A 188 18.33 6.22 -60.65
CA ALA A 188 17.59 7.32 -61.23
C ALA A 188 16.74 6.88 -62.44
N SER A 189 17.25 5.95 -63.26
CA SER A 189 16.49 5.39 -64.38
C SER A 189 15.29 4.57 -63.89
N CYS A 190 15.46 3.73 -62.87
CA CYS A 190 14.37 2.96 -62.26
C CYS A 190 13.28 3.89 -61.69
N THR A 191 13.69 4.98 -61.01
CA THR A 191 12.75 5.98 -60.50
C THR A 191 11.95 6.63 -61.64
N ARG A 192 12.62 7.06 -62.72
CA ARG A 192 11.93 7.65 -63.89
C ARG A 192 10.99 6.67 -64.58
N PHE A 193 11.37 5.38 -64.68
CA PHE A 193 10.48 4.36 -65.22
C PHE A 193 9.24 4.16 -64.34
N PHE A 194 9.43 4.12 -63.02
CA PHE A 194 8.33 4.02 -62.07
C PHE A 194 7.37 5.22 -62.14
N GLU A 195 7.92 6.44 -62.21
CA GLU A 195 7.15 7.67 -62.40
C GLU A 195 6.36 7.65 -63.71
N ALA A 196 7.00 7.27 -64.82
CA ALA A 196 6.36 7.17 -66.13
C ALA A 196 5.22 6.13 -66.14
N MET A 197 5.44 4.95 -65.53
CA MET A 197 4.41 3.93 -65.37
C MET A 197 3.25 4.39 -64.51
N SER A 198 3.54 5.14 -63.43
CA SER A 198 2.52 5.71 -62.55
C SER A 198 1.69 6.77 -63.28
N ALA A 199 2.32 7.67 -64.03
CA ALA A 199 1.63 8.67 -64.86
C ALA A 199 0.79 8.01 -65.98
N MET A 200 1.27 6.93 -66.59
CA MET A 200 0.50 6.17 -67.59
C MET A 200 -0.75 5.55 -66.96
N ARG A 201 -0.63 4.96 -65.77
CA ARG A 201 -1.77 4.40 -65.03
C ARG A 201 -2.79 5.49 -64.69
N GLU A 202 -2.35 6.65 -64.20
CA GLU A 202 -3.23 7.80 -63.92
C GLU A 202 -3.95 8.28 -65.18
N SER A 203 -3.26 8.34 -66.32
CA SER A 203 -3.84 8.71 -67.61
C SER A 203 -4.89 7.69 -68.10
N PHE A 204 -4.69 6.40 -67.83
CA PHE A 204 -5.69 5.38 -68.16
C PHE A 204 -6.95 5.52 -67.30
N VAL A 205 -6.79 5.83 -66.00
CA VAL A 205 -7.90 6.10 -65.09
C VAL A 205 -8.70 7.33 -65.53
N THR A 206 -8.04 8.43 -65.93
CA THR A 206 -8.74 9.61 -66.43
C THR A 206 -9.50 9.31 -67.73
N LEU A 207 -8.91 8.56 -68.66
CA LEU A 207 -9.61 8.10 -69.88
C LEU A 207 -10.82 7.21 -69.57
N GLN A 208 -10.71 6.31 -68.59
CA GLN A 208 -11.82 5.47 -68.15
C GLN A 208 -12.96 6.32 -67.58
N ASN A 209 -12.64 7.33 -66.76
CA ASN A 209 -13.64 8.25 -66.21
C ASN A 209 -14.34 9.08 -67.31
N HIS A 210 -13.63 9.48 -68.36
CA HIS A 210 -14.23 10.16 -69.52
C HIS A 210 -15.07 9.22 -70.40
N ARG A 211 -14.71 7.93 -70.49
CA ARG A 211 -15.52 6.91 -71.18
C ARG A 211 -16.85 6.65 -70.46
N VAL A 212 -16.96 7.00 -69.19
CA VAL A 212 -18.15 6.82 -68.34
C VAL A 212 -18.99 8.13 -68.22
N GLY A 213 -18.93 9.02 -69.23
CA GLY A 213 -19.89 10.12 -69.41
C GLY A 213 -21.23 9.66 -70.03
N PRO A 214 -22.37 10.34 -69.79
CA PRO A 214 -23.66 9.73 -69.43
C PRO A 214 -24.33 8.98 -70.59
N SER A 215 -24.24 7.65 -70.59
CA SER A 215 -25.18 6.81 -71.33
C SER A 215 -26.26 6.31 -70.37
N SER A 216 -27.34 7.08 -70.32
CA SER A 216 -28.60 6.72 -69.68
C SER A 216 -29.29 5.60 -70.45
N ILE A 217 -29.07 4.33 -70.06
CA ILE A 217 -30.06 3.26 -70.27
C ILE A 217 -30.05 2.31 -69.06
N PRO A 218 -31.21 2.11 -68.39
CA PRO A 218 -31.35 1.15 -67.32
C PRO A 218 -31.61 -0.26 -67.88
N MET A 219 -30.83 -1.24 -67.46
CA MET A 219 -31.26 -2.64 -67.48
C MET A 219 -30.83 -3.33 -66.18
N THR A 220 -31.74 -3.27 -65.22
CA THR A 220 -31.98 -4.32 -64.22
C THR A 220 -32.70 -5.52 -64.87
N PRO A 221 -32.92 -6.66 -64.18
CA PRO A 221 -32.09 -7.35 -63.18
C PRO A 221 -32.06 -8.89 -63.39
N SER A 222 -31.34 -9.60 -62.49
CA SER A 222 -31.62 -10.95 -61.92
C SER A 222 -30.48 -11.96 -62.11
N ASN A 223 -30.26 -12.94 -61.26
CA ASN A 223 -30.32 -13.09 -59.79
C ASN A 223 -29.60 -14.44 -59.55
N SER A 224 -28.72 -14.47 -58.55
CA SER A 224 -28.23 -15.64 -57.79
C SER A 224 -27.77 -16.93 -58.49
N SER A 225 -26.52 -17.30 -58.25
CA SER A 225 -26.21 -18.50 -57.46
C SER A 225 -24.77 -18.45 -56.92
N ASN A 226 -24.67 -18.64 -55.60
CA ASN A 226 -23.44 -18.88 -54.85
C ASN A 226 -22.70 -20.10 -55.42
N ASP A 227 -21.38 -20.02 -55.53
CA ASP A 227 -20.53 -21.11 -55.04
C ASP A 227 -19.12 -20.63 -54.69
N ASP A 228 -18.60 -21.18 -53.61
CA ASP A 228 -17.35 -20.83 -52.91
C ASP A 228 -16.09 -21.23 -53.70
N SER A 229 -15.00 -20.44 -53.58
CA SER A 229 -13.63 -20.98 -53.72
C SER A 229 -12.57 -20.01 -53.18
N LYS A 230 -12.04 -20.35 -51.99
CA LYS A 230 -10.72 -19.95 -51.44
C LYS A 230 -9.63 -19.89 -52.53
N TYR A 231 -8.67 -18.97 -52.41
CA TYR A 231 -7.22 -19.27 -52.32
C TYR A 231 -6.46 -18.03 -51.80
N TYR A 232 -5.80 -18.22 -50.65
CA TYR A 232 -4.65 -17.46 -50.18
C TYR A 232 -3.41 -17.98 -50.90
N THR A 233 -2.56 -17.10 -51.42
CA THR A 233 -1.19 -17.40 -51.89
C THR A 233 -0.35 -16.13 -51.94
N PRO A 234 0.98 -16.22 -51.99
CA PRO A 234 1.93 -16.88 -51.07
C PRO A 234 2.62 -15.87 -50.14
#